data_AF-A0A2G8E170-F1
#
_entry.id   AF-A0A2G8E170-F1
#
_cell.length_a   1.000
_cell.length_b   1.000
_cell.length_c   1.000
_cell.angle_alpha   90.00
_cell.angle_beta   90.00
_cell.angle_gamma   90.00
#
_symmetry.space_group_name_H-M   'P 1'
#
loop_
_entity.id
_entity.type
_entity.pdbx_description
1 polymer ?
#
loop_
_entity_poly.entity_id
_entity_poly.type
_entity_poly.pdbx_seq_one_letter_code
_entity_poly.pdbx_strand_id
1 'polypeptide(L)'
;MLWIEQGLYVRIQELDNGPRPLPLQSGFSPDYAYRVLGCFNPSETSDAYYILANDRNEIWFICNRHVRVVRLDNKRKDFRYRITT
;
A
#
# COMPACT_ATOMS: atom_id res chain seq x y z
N MET A 1 -15.80 4.11 -10.98
CA MET A 1 -14.61 4.77 -11.58
C MET A 1 -13.48 4.69 -10.56
N LEU A 2 -12.47 3.85 -10.79
CA LEU A 2 -11.27 3.82 -9.95
C LEU A 2 -10.21 4.67 -10.63
N TRP A 3 -10.25 5.97 -10.35
CA TRP A 3 -9.11 6.83 -10.62
C TRP A 3 -8.18 6.77 -9.41
N ILE A 4 -6.90 6.51 -9.65
CA ILE A 4 -5.86 6.66 -8.64
C ILE A 4 -4.91 7.79 -9.01
N GLU A 5 -4.58 8.61 -8.02
CA GLU A 5 -3.64 9.70 -8.19
C GLU A 5 -2.23 9.16 -8.46
N GLN A 6 -1.55 9.75 -9.44
CA GLN A 6 -0.20 9.32 -9.78
C GLN A 6 0.79 9.74 -8.69
N GLY A 7 1.79 8.89 -8.45
CA GLY A 7 2.83 9.17 -7.47
C GLY A 7 2.36 9.05 -6.02
N LEU A 8 1.23 8.38 -5.75
CA LEU A 8 0.80 8.09 -4.39
C LEU A 8 1.75 7.12 -3.69
N TYR A 9 2.22 7.54 -2.51
CA TYR A 9 2.93 6.67 -1.56
C TYR A 9 2.11 6.51 -0.28
N VAL A 10 2.05 5.27 0.20
CA VAL A 10 1.35 4.87 1.41
C VAL A 10 2.28 4.12 2.36
N ARG A 11 2.00 4.15 3.66
CA ARG A 11 2.68 3.32 4.66
C ARG A 11 1.74 2.23 5.17
N ILE A 12 2.31 1.13 5.65
CA ILE A 12 1.55 0.09 6.32
C ILE A 12 1.23 0.51 7.76
N GLN A 13 -0.05 0.41 8.11
CA GLN A 13 -0.54 0.39 9.48
C GLN A 13 -1.42 -0.85 9.62
N GLU A 14 -0.81 -1.96 10.01
CA GLU A 14 -1.53 -3.22 10.23
C GLU A 14 -2.54 -3.05 11.37
N LEU A 15 -3.69 -3.70 11.22
CA LEU A 15 -4.74 -3.75 12.24
C LEU A 15 -4.71 -5.15 12.84
N ASP A 16 -4.72 -5.25 14.17
CA ASP A 16 -4.59 -6.52 14.90
C ASP A 16 -5.64 -7.57 14.48
N ASN A 17 -6.84 -7.13 14.08
CA ASN A 17 -7.93 -7.97 13.57
C ASN A 17 -8.37 -7.54 12.15
N GLY A 18 -7.41 -7.11 11.33
CA GLY A 18 -7.68 -6.65 9.98
C GLY A 18 -7.89 -7.77 8.94
N PRO A 19 -8.35 -7.41 7.74
CA PRO A 19 -8.54 -8.35 6.63
C PRO A 19 -7.20 -8.95 6.19
N ARG A 20 -7.17 -10.26 5.95
CA ARG A 20 -5.96 -10.94 5.46
C ARG A 20 -5.70 -10.58 3.98
N PRO A 21 -4.43 -10.55 3.53
CA PRO A 21 -3.21 -10.88 4.28
C PRO A 21 -2.78 -9.78 5.27
N LEU A 22 -2.11 -10.18 6.36
CA LEU A 22 -1.49 -9.28 7.34
C LEU A 22 -0.15 -8.75 6.77
N PRO A 23 -0.06 -7.47 6.35
CA PRO A 23 1.08 -7.01 5.55
C PRO A 23 2.44 -7.14 6.24
N LEU A 24 2.51 -6.94 7.56
CA LEU A 24 3.77 -7.04 8.32
C LEU A 24 4.32 -8.46 8.35
N GLN A 25 3.45 -9.47 8.23
CA GLN A 25 3.85 -10.87 8.09
C GLN A 25 4.19 -11.25 6.64
N SER A 26 3.79 -10.40 5.69
CA SER A 26 3.95 -10.59 4.24
C SER A 26 5.05 -9.72 3.64
N GLY A 27 6.09 -9.40 4.41
CA GLY A 27 7.30 -8.73 3.91
C GLY A 27 7.16 -7.22 3.72
N PHE A 28 6.20 -6.58 4.39
CA PHE A 28 6.16 -5.13 4.52
C PHE A 28 6.71 -4.67 5.89
N SER A 29 7.07 -3.39 5.96
CA SER A 29 7.57 -2.72 7.15
C SER A 29 6.83 -1.40 7.38
N PRO A 30 6.56 -1.01 8.64
CA PRO A 30 5.95 0.29 8.94
C PRO A 30 6.90 1.47 8.67
N ASP A 31 8.20 1.21 8.53
CA ASP A 31 9.24 2.23 8.37
C ASP A 31 9.38 2.75 6.92
N TYR A 32 8.65 2.14 5.97
CA TYR A 32 8.74 2.46 4.56
C TYR A 32 7.43 3.03 4.03
N ALA A 33 7.58 3.98 3.12
CA ALA A 33 6.53 4.44 2.23
C ALA A 33 6.62 3.65 0.93
N TYR A 34 5.53 2.99 0.54
CA TYR A 34 5.38 2.15 -0.64
C TYR A 34 4.61 2.89 -1.72
N ARG A 35 5.14 2.85 -2.94
CA ARG A 35 4.48 3.40 -4.11
C ARG A 35 3.27 2.56 -4.46
N VAL A 36 2.14 3.22 -4.65
CA VAL A 36 0.94 2.58 -5.15
C VAL A 36 1.06 2.36 -6.65
N LEU A 37 0.93 1.11 -7.07
CA LEU A 37 0.99 0.69 -8.47
C LEU A 37 -0.39 0.65 -9.13
N GLY A 38 -1.43 0.47 -8.31
CA GLY A 38 -2.82 0.44 -8.75
C GLY A 38 -3.77 0.24 -7.59
N CYS A 39 -5.06 0.21 -7.90
CA CYS A 39 -6.12 -0.09 -6.96
C CYS A 39 -7.13 -1.02 -7.62
N PHE A 40 -7.59 -2.01 -6.86
CA PHE A 40 -8.64 -2.95 -7.24
C PHE A 40 -9.74 -2.90 -6.19
N ASN A 41 -11.00 -2.76 -6.59
CA ASN A 41 -12.14 -2.90 -5.69
C ASN A 41 -13.05 -4.00 -6.28
N PRO A 42 -13.19 -5.15 -5.60
CA PRO A 42 -14.16 -6.16 -5.99
C PRO A 42 -15.56 -5.64 -5.69
N SER A 43 -16.48 -5.78 -6.66
CA SER A 43 -17.85 -5.27 -6.61
C SER A 43 -18.66 -5.78 -5.41
N GLU A 44 -18.25 -6.93 -4.86
CA GLU A 44 -18.93 -7.65 -3.79
C GLU A 44 -18.54 -7.14 -2.39
N THR A 45 -17.55 -6.25 -2.28
CA THR A 45 -17.07 -5.77 -0.97
C THR A 45 -16.87 -4.26 -0.97
N SER A 46 -17.01 -3.64 0.21
CA SER A 46 -16.68 -2.22 0.42
C SER A 46 -15.18 -1.93 0.53
N ASP A 47 -14.32 -2.95 0.41
CA ASP A 47 -12.87 -2.80 0.56
C ASP A 47 -12.20 -2.53 -0.78
N ALA A 48 -11.25 -1.60 -0.75
CA ALA A 48 -10.34 -1.35 -1.87
C ALA A 48 -8.99 -1.99 -1.56
N TYR A 49 -8.33 -2.54 -2.56
CA TYR A 49 -7.04 -3.19 -2.43
C TYR A 49 -6.00 -2.41 -3.23
N TYR A 50 -4.98 -1.92 -2.53
CA TYR A 50 -3.86 -1.23 -3.10
C TYR A 50 -2.81 -2.23 -3.56
N ILE A 51 -2.35 -2.09 -4.80
CA ILE A 51 -1.32 -2.94 -5.38
C ILE A 51 0.05 -2.34 -5.01
N LEU A 52 0.82 -3.07 -4.21
CA LEU A 52 2.10 -2.62 -3.66
C LEU A 52 3.20 -3.66 -3.93
N ALA A 53 4.44 -3.20 -4.03
CA ALA A 53 5.62 -4.07 -4.05
C ALA A 53 6.28 -4.08 -2.67
N ASN A 54 6.36 -5.25 -2.03
CA ASN A 54 6.91 -5.38 -0.67
C ASN A 54 8.45 -5.36 -0.64
N ASP A 55 9.04 -5.59 0.53
CA ASP A 55 10.50 -5.53 0.72
C ASP A 55 11.25 -6.69 0.04
N ARG A 56 10.53 -7.77 -0.28
CA ARG A 56 11.02 -8.95 -1.01
C ARG A 56 10.80 -8.85 -2.54
N ASN A 57 10.33 -7.70 -3.03
CA ASN A 57 9.97 -7.44 -4.43
C ASN A 57 8.81 -8.30 -4.96
N GLU A 58 7.91 -8.71 -4.08
CA GLU A 58 6.66 -9.40 -4.42
C GLU A 58 5.52 -8.39 -4.59
N ILE A 59 4.56 -8.68 -5.49
CA ILE A 59 3.36 -7.87 -5.69
C ILE A 59 2.24 -8.38 -4.80
N TRP A 60 1.62 -7.47 -4.04
CA TRP A 60 0.54 -7.78 -3.11
C TRP A 60 -0.64 -6.83 -3.26
N PHE A 61 -1.83 -7.35 -2.93
CA PHE A 61 -3.08 -6.61 -2.86
C PHE A 61 -3.40 -6.34 -1.39
N ILE A 62 -3.11 -5.13 -0.94
CA ILE A 62 -3.25 -4.76 0.47
C ILE A 62 -4.54 -3.98 0.67
N CYS A 63 -5.42 -4.49 1.53
CA CYS A 63 -6.67 -3.81 1.86
C CYS A 63 -6.43 -2.37 2.35
N ASN A 64 -7.27 -1.43 1.92
CA ASN A 64 -7.23 -0.02 2.24
C ASN A 64 -7.22 0.27 3.75
N ARG A 65 -7.79 -0.64 4.54
CA ARG A 65 -7.79 -0.55 6.01
C ARG A 65 -6.37 -0.59 6.61
N HIS A 66 -5.44 -1.27 5.94
CA HIS A 66 -4.07 -1.44 6.37
C HIS A 66 -3.10 -0.36 5.88
N VAL A 67 -3.55 0.64 5.13
CA VAL A 67 -2.66 1.67 4.56
C VAL A 67 -3.00 3.07 5.08
N ARG A 68 -1.98 3.92 5.17
CA ARG A 68 -2.14 5.36 5.43
C ARG A 68 -1.37 6.15 4.40
N VAL A 69 -1.91 7.29 3.97
CA VAL A 69 -1.26 8.19 3.02
C VAL A 69 0.03 8.72 3.63
N VAL A 70 1.10 8.74 2.84
CA VAL A 70 2.35 9.43 3.18
C VAL A 70 2.47 10.71 2.38
N ARG A 71 2.45 10.64 1.04
CA ARG A 71 2.53 11.80 0.15
C ARG A 71 2.15 11.47 -1.29
N LEU A 72 2.00 12.52 -2.09
CA LEU A 72 2.09 12.47 -3.55
C LEU A 72 3.50 12.91 -3.99
N ASP A 73 4.16 12.09 -4.79
CA ASP A 73 5.46 12.38 -5.41
C ASP A 73 5.54 11.75 -6.80
N ASN A 74 5.27 12.56 -7.82
CA ASN A 74 5.31 12.15 -9.23
C ASN A 74 6.73 12.02 -9.79
N LYS A 75 7.72 12.64 -9.13
CA LYS A 75 9.12 12.65 -9.59
C LYS A 75 9.83 11.37 -9.16
N ARG A 76 9.60 10.92 -7.92
CA ARG A 76 10.21 9.69 -7.41
C ARG A 76 9.66 8.46 -8.13
N LYS A 77 10.56 7.57 -8.57
CA LYS A 77 10.22 6.33 -9.27
C LYS A 77 10.45 5.05 -8.47
N ASP A 78 11.13 5.14 -7.33
CA ASP A 78 11.38 3.99 -6.45
C ASP A 78 10.07 3.33 -6.00
N PHE A 79 10.07 2.00 -5.85
CA PHE A 79 8.90 1.29 -5.31
C PHE A 79 8.65 1.59 -3.84
N ARG A 80 9.69 1.99 -3.11
CA ARG A 80 9.60 2.33 -1.70
C ARG A 80 10.75 3.21 -1.26
N TYR A 81 10.57 3.95 -0.17
CA TYR A 81 11.64 4.68 0.50
C TYR A 81 11.40 4.69 2.02
N ARG A 82 12.48 4.76 2.79
CA ARG A 82 12.39 4.84 4.26
C ARG A 82 11.82 6.18 4.67
N ILE A 83 10.82 6.18 5.55
CA ILE A 83 10.21 7.39 6.09
C ILE A 83 11.19 8.01 7.08
N THR A 84 11.47 9.30 6.90
CA THR A 84 12.22 10.10 7.87
C THR A 84 11.19 10.81 8.75
N THR A 85 11.35 10.68 10.06
CA THR A 85 10.51 11.32 11.08
C THR A 85 10.69 12.83 11.09
#